data_AF-A0A9W9CE40-F1
#
_entry.id   AF-A0A9W9CE40-F1
#
_cell.length_a   1.000
_cell.length_b   1.000
_cell.length_c   1.000
_cell.angle_alpha   90.00
_cell.angle_beta   90.00
_cell.angle_gamma   90.00
#
_symmetry.space_group_name_H-M   'P 1'
#
loop_
_entity.id
_entity.type
_entity.pdbx_description
1 polymer ?
#
loop_
_entity_poly.entity_id
_entity_poly.type
_entity_poly.pdbx_seq_one_letter_code
_entity_poly.pdbx_strand_id
1 'polypeptide(L)'
;MTDATVDETPISPTRSLERRDSLEKHLQHRPDVQDLKNRNILLDTNTAPALQAKALELERQRATDNLKKGLEHRPEREELVERNILPHSNAAPALQGHQKELEKNMRADNLEKELQHRPSPEDLVKKGILEADENPLKES
;
A
#
# COMPACT_ATOMS: atom_id res chain seq x y z
N MET A 1 5.17 33.55 -2.24
CA MET A 1 6.23 34.45 -1.72
C MET A 1 5.58 35.33 -0.67
N THR A 2 5.50 34.87 0.58
CA THR A 2 5.01 35.70 1.71
C THR A 2 6.24 36.19 2.45
N ASP A 3 6.52 37.48 2.28
CA ASP A 3 7.62 38.19 2.89
C ASP A 3 7.39 38.24 4.41
N ALA A 4 8.00 37.31 5.14
CA ALA A 4 8.03 37.31 6.60
C ALA A 4 9.05 38.37 7.03
N THR A 5 8.60 39.63 7.00
CA THR A 5 9.33 40.78 7.53
C THR A 5 9.59 40.53 9.01
N VAL A 6 10.84 40.13 9.31
CA VAL A 6 11.30 39.91 10.68
C VAL A 6 11.25 41.25 11.43
N ASP A 7 10.56 41.28 12.58
CA ASP A 7 10.47 42.48 13.42
C ASP A 7 11.79 42.71 14.17
N GLU A 8 12.57 43.69 13.71
CA GLU A 8 13.86 44.07 14.29
C GLU A 8 13.75 45.10 15.45
N THR A 9 12.55 45.42 15.93
CA THR A 9 12.39 46.37 17.04
C THR A 9 13.14 45.89 18.30
N PRO A 10 13.81 46.77 19.08
CA PRO A 10 14.61 46.35 20.23
C PRO A 10 13.76 45.75 21.36
N ILE A 11 14.23 44.69 22.03
CA ILE A 11 13.52 43.95 23.13
C ILE A 11 13.46 44.76 24.45
N SER A 12 13.81 46.06 24.40
CA SER A 12 13.87 46.96 25.55
C SER A 12 12.56 46.99 26.36
N PRO A 13 12.63 47.15 27.70
CA PRO A 13 11.49 46.99 28.62
C PRO A 13 10.39 48.06 28.45
N THR A 14 10.64 49.08 27.63
CA THR A 14 9.62 50.03 27.19
C THR A 14 8.76 49.36 26.12
N ARG A 15 7.67 48.73 26.56
CA ARG A 15 6.50 48.30 25.78
C ARG A 15 6.30 49.12 24.48
N SER A 16 6.99 48.78 23.38
CA SER A 16 6.84 49.44 22.08
C SER A 16 5.47 49.09 21.52
N LEU A 17 4.72 50.08 21.05
CA LEU A 17 3.39 49.87 20.47
C LEU A 17 3.51 49.08 19.15
N GLU A 18 4.49 49.42 18.33
CA GLU A 18 4.78 48.78 17.04
C GLU A 18 5.02 47.25 17.15
N ARG A 19 5.71 46.79 18.20
CA ARG A 19 5.90 45.35 18.45
C ARG A 19 4.62 44.65 18.86
N ARG A 20 3.74 45.35 19.59
CA ARG A 20 2.44 44.75 19.96
C ARG A 20 1.60 44.53 18.70
N ASP A 21 1.57 45.54 17.83
CA ASP A 21 0.80 45.49 16.58
C ASP A 21 1.36 44.41 15.63
N SER A 22 2.69 44.27 15.55
CA SER A 22 3.34 43.21 14.77
C SER A 22 3.00 41.81 15.33
N LEU A 23 3.08 41.63 16.65
CA LEU A 23 2.77 40.35 17.31
C LEU A 23 1.30 39.98 17.13
N GLU A 24 0.39 40.93 17.30
CA GLU A 24 -1.04 40.72 17.10
C GLU A 24 -1.34 40.23 15.68
N LYS A 25 -0.74 40.87 14.66
CA LYS A 25 -0.85 40.43 13.26
C LYS A 25 -0.35 38.99 13.07
N HIS A 26 0.76 38.60 13.70
CA HIS A 26 1.28 37.22 13.60
C HIS A 26 0.40 36.20 14.34
N LEU A 27 -0.20 36.58 15.47
CA LEU A 27 -1.11 35.71 16.21
C LEU A 27 -2.42 35.47 15.44
N GLN A 28 -2.92 36.46 14.70
CA GLN A 28 -4.11 36.30 13.84
C GLN A 28 -3.90 35.29 12.71
N HIS A 29 -2.68 35.17 12.20
CA HIS A 29 -2.33 34.25 11.11
C HIS A 29 -1.61 32.99 11.61
N ARG A 30 -1.65 32.73 12.93
CA ARG A 30 -1.01 31.56 13.52
C ARG A 30 -1.74 30.28 13.05
N PRO A 31 -1.02 29.28 12.49
CA PRO A 31 -1.61 28.00 12.13
C PRO A 31 -2.23 27.27 13.33
N ASP A 32 -3.26 26.46 13.09
CA ASP A 32 -3.85 25.64 14.14
C ASP A 32 -2.87 24.55 14.61
N VAL A 33 -3.06 24.09 15.85
CA VAL A 33 -2.23 23.04 16.44
C VAL A 33 -2.32 21.76 15.61
N GLN A 34 -3.50 21.42 15.06
CA GLN A 34 -3.66 20.24 14.22
C GLN A 34 -2.89 20.37 12.90
N ASP A 35 -2.88 21.56 12.29
CA ASP A 35 -2.09 21.80 11.08
C ASP A 35 -0.59 21.60 11.30
N LEU A 36 -0.09 22.04 12.46
CA LEU A 36 1.32 21.85 12.83
C LEU A 36 1.66 20.36 13.05
N LYS A 37 0.73 19.57 13.59
CA LYS A 37 0.89 18.12 13.72
C LYS A 37 0.88 17.41 12.38
N ASN A 38 -0.08 17.74 11.51
CA ASN A 38 -0.19 17.19 10.16
C ASN A 38 1.06 17.49 9.32
N ARG A 39 1.68 18.65 9.54
CA ARG A 39 2.95 19.04 8.90
C ARG A 39 4.20 18.46 9.57
N ASN A 40 4.04 17.60 10.58
CA ASN A 40 5.12 17.00 11.37
C ASN A 40 6.04 18.04 12.06
N ILE A 41 5.51 19.22 12.39
CA ILE A 41 6.22 20.26 13.15
C ILE A 41 6.06 20.03 14.65
N LEU A 42 4.81 19.79 15.08
CA LEU A 42 4.51 19.33 16.43
C LEU A 42 4.32 17.83 16.42
N LEU A 43 4.84 17.14 17.43
CA LEU A 43 4.63 15.71 17.57
C LEU A 43 3.20 15.47 18.09
N ASP A 44 2.47 14.56 17.44
CA ASP A 44 1.13 14.15 17.89
C ASP A 44 1.24 13.06 18.97
N THR A 45 1.66 13.45 20.17
CA THR A 45 1.75 12.51 21.30
C THR A 45 1.17 13.13 22.56
N ASN A 46 0.62 12.28 23.43
CA ASN A 46 0.22 12.66 24.78
C ASN A 46 1.37 12.54 25.80
N THR A 47 2.62 12.39 25.34
CA THR A 47 3.78 12.27 26.23
C THR A 47 4.22 13.63 26.72
N ALA A 48 4.66 13.69 27.99
CA ALA A 48 5.19 14.91 28.57
C ALA A 48 6.37 15.43 27.72
N PRO A 49 6.52 16.76 27.51
CA PRO A 49 7.57 17.32 26.65
C PRO A 49 8.99 16.83 26.95
N ALA A 50 9.30 16.62 28.23
CA ALA A 50 10.61 16.10 28.67
C ALA A 50 10.91 14.66 28.23
N LEU A 51 9.88 13.86 27.91
CA LEU A 51 10.01 12.45 27.54
C LEU A 51 9.86 12.20 26.03
N GLN A 52 9.44 13.20 25.25
CA GLN A 52 9.16 13.05 23.81
C GLN A 52 10.37 12.47 23.04
N ALA A 53 11.58 12.97 23.32
CA ALA A 53 12.80 12.49 22.68
C ALA A 53 13.06 10.99 22.95
N LYS A 54 12.89 10.55 24.20
CA LYS A 54 13.07 9.15 24.58
C LYS A 54 11.96 8.25 24.01
N ALA A 55 10.73 8.74 23.96
CA ALA A 55 9.62 8.01 23.36
C ALA A 55 9.87 7.76 21.87
N LEU A 56 10.34 8.78 21.14
CA LEU A 56 10.70 8.67 19.72
C LEU A 56 11.88 7.71 19.50
N GLU A 57 12.89 7.76 20.37
CA GLU A 57 14.01 6.82 20.31
C GLU A 57 13.55 5.37 20.49
N LEU A 58 12.68 5.11 21.47
CA LEU A 58 12.10 3.79 21.69
C LEU A 58 11.26 3.33 20.50
N GLU A 59 10.45 4.21 19.90
CA GLU A 59 9.67 3.91 18.71
C GLU A 59 10.58 3.51 17.54
N ARG A 60 11.66 4.26 17.33
CA ARG A 60 12.67 3.93 16.32
C ARG A 60 13.31 2.58 16.58
N GLN A 61 13.70 2.29 17.83
CA GLN A 61 14.29 0.99 18.20
C GLN A 61 13.31 -0.16 17.94
N ARG A 62 12.04 0.00 18.31
CA ARG A 62 10.99 -0.98 18.02
C ARG A 62 10.82 -1.20 16.52
N ALA A 63 10.81 -0.13 15.72
CA ALA A 63 10.71 -0.22 14.27
C ALA A 63 11.93 -0.96 13.67
N THR A 64 13.15 -0.69 14.16
CA THR A 64 14.36 -1.39 13.72
C THR A 64 14.36 -2.86 14.10
N ASP A 65 13.92 -3.20 15.30
CA ASP A 65 13.86 -4.59 15.77
C ASP A 65 12.81 -5.39 14.99
N ASN A 66 11.64 -4.79 14.75
CA ASN A 66 10.60 -5.39 13.91
C ASN A 66 11.07 -5.60 12.48
N LEU A 67 11.76 -4.62 11.89
CA LEU A 67 12.34 -4.74 10.55
C LEU A 67 13.37 -5.88 10.51
N LYS A 68 14.28 -5.94 11.51
CA LYS A 68 15.28 -6.99 11.61
C LYS A 68 14.63 -8.38 11.66
N LYS A 69 13.63 -8.56 12.51
CA LYS A 69 12.86 -9.82 12.61
C LYS A 69 12.20 -10.19 11.29
N GLY A 70 11.63 -9.21 10.57
CA GLY A 70 11.01 -9.42 9.26
C GLY A 70 12.00 -9.80 8.17
N LEU A 71 13.22 -9.25 8.21
CA LEU A 71 14.30 -9.60 7.27
C LEU A 71 14.87 -11.00 7.55
N GLU A 72 14.96 -11.42 8.81
CA GLU A 72 15.41 -12.77 9.19
C GLU A 72 14.46 -13.87 8.68
N HIS A 73 13.16 -13.58 8.60
CA HIS A 73 12.13 -14.52 8.13
C HIS A 73 11.60 -14.16 6.74
N ARG A 74 12.42 -13.47 5.93
CA ARG A 74 12.00 -13.05 4.60
C ARG A 74 11.83 -14.29 3.69
N PRO A 75 10.64 -14.55 3.14
CA PRO A 75 10.42 -15.68 2.24
C PRO A 75 11.16 -15.46 0.91
N GLU A 76 11.59 -16.56 0.31
CA GLU A 76 12.19 -16.57 -1.02
C GLU A 76 11.15 -16.30 -2.11
N ARG A 77 11.61 -15.89 -3.29
CA ARG A 77 10.71 -15.58 -4.41
C ARG A 77 9.90 -16.80 -4.81
N GLU A 78 10.51 -17.97 -4.81
CA GLU A 78 9.91 -19.24 -5.21
C GLU A 78 8.69 -19.57 -4.31
N GLU A 79 8.83 -19.41 -3.00
CA GLU A 79 7.74 -19.62 -2.03
C GLU A 79 6.56 -18.67 -2.29
N LEU A 80 6.84 -17.42 -2.66
CA LEU A 80 5.80 -16.45 -3.02
C LEU A 80 5.09 -16.80 -4.33
N VAL A 81 5.79 -17.40 -5.28
CA VAL A 81 5.20 -17.89 -6.54
C VAL A 81 4.33 -19.12 -6.28
N GLU A 82 4.80 -20.07 -5.48
CA GLU A 82 4.04 -21.26 -5.07
C GLU A 82 2.74 -20.88 -4.35
N ARG A 83 2.79 -19.87 -3.48
CA ARG A 83 1.61 -19.31 -2.80
C ARG A 83 0.74 -18.42 -3.71
N ASN A 84 1.03 -18.30 -5.00
CA ASN A 84 0.33 -17.45 -5.96
C ASN A 84 0.26 -15.96 -5.56
N ILE A 85 1.24 -15.48 -4.78
CA ILE A 85 1.37 -14.06 -4.44
C ILE A 85 2.09 -13.32 -5.58
N LEU A 86 3.17 -13.91 -6.09
CA LEU A 86 3.91 -13.39 -7.26
C LEU A 86 3.59 -14.22 -8.51
N PRO A 87 3.58 -13.59 -9.70
CA PRO A 87 3.46 -14.34 -10.95
C PRO A 87 4.73 -15.15 -11.24
N HIS A 88 4.56 -16.35 -11.78
CA HIS A 88 5.66 -17.16 -12.31
C HIS A 88 6.14 -16.60 -13.67
N SER A 89 6.77 -15.42 -13.66
CA SER A 89 7.31 -14.79 -14.86
C SER A 89 8.63 -14.08 -14.57
N ASN A 90 9.51 -14.09 -15.57
CA ASN A 90 10.76 -13.34 -15.59
C ASN A 90 10.63 -11.99 -16.30
N ALA A 91 9.41 -11.61 -16.73
CA ALA A 91 9.16 -10.30 -17.32
C ALA A 91 9.37 -9.17 -16.30
N ALA A 92 9.75 -8.00 -16.80
CA ALA A 92 9.92 -6.81 -15.98
C ALA A 92 8.63 -6.45 -15.23
N PRO A 93 8.69 -5.89 -14.00
CA PRO A 93 7.52 -5.62 -13.16
C PRO A 93 6.41 -4.85 -13.87
N ALA A 94 6.76 -3.89 -14.72
CA ALA A 94 5.81 -3.08 -15.49
C ALA A 94 5.01 -3.89 -16.54
N LEU A 95 5.54 -5.01 -17.03
CA LEU A 95 4.93 -5.83 -18.08
C LEU A 95 4.15 -7.03 -17.54
N GLN A 96 4.37 -7.43 -16.29
CA GLN A 96 3.75 -8.62 -15.70
C GLN A 96 2.22 -8.56 -15.73
N GLY A 97 1.63 -7.36 -15.54
CA GLY A 97 0.19 -7.14 -15.63
C GLY A 97 -0.35 -7.47 -17.02
N HIS A 98 0.23 -6.87 -18.06
CA HIS A 98 -0.16 -7.09 -19.45
C HIS A 98 0.08 -8.53 -19.92
N GLN A 99 1.18 -9.16 -19.49
CA GLN A 99 1.45 -10.56 -19.79
C GLN A 99 0.35 -11.45 -19.20
N LYS A 100 -0.01 -11.25 -17.92
CA LYS A 100 -1.05 -12.05 -17.25
C LYS A 100 -2.41 -11.91 -17.94
N GLU A 101 -2.75 -10.70 -18.37
CA GLU A 101 -3.97 -10.41 -19.12
C GLU A 101 -3.98 -11.13 -20.48
N LEU A 102 -2.89 -11.03 -21.24
CA LEU A 102 -2.74 -11.72 -22.52
C LEU A 102 -2.86 -13.24 -22.35
N GLU A 103 -2.15 -13.83 -21.38
CA GLU A 103 -2.22 -15.26 -21.09
C GLU A 103 -3.63 -15.69 -20.71
N LYS A 104 -4.37 -14.87 -19.96
CA LYS A 104 -5.77 -15.16 -19.62
C LYS A 104 -6.65 -15.20 -20.87
N ASN A 105 -6.52 -14.21 -21.76
CA ASN A 105 -7.30 -14.16 -22.99
C ASN A 105 -6.94 -15.33 -23.92
N MET A 106 -5.66 -15.62 -24.10
CA MET A 106 -5.21 -16.78 -24.89
C MET A 106 -5.75 -18.10 -24.34
N ARG A 107 -5.76 -18.28 -23.01
CA ARG A 107 -6.36 -19.49 -22.39
C ARG A 107 -7.86 -19.56 -22.62
N ALA A 108 -8.57 -18.44 -22.54
CA ALA A 108 -10.01 -18.38 -22.77
C ALA A 108 -10.35 -18.75 -24.22
N ASP A 109 -9.65 -18.16 -25.19
CA ASP A 109 -9.84 -18.42 -26.62
C ASP A 109 -9.54 -19.89 -26.97
N ASN A 110 -8.48 -20.45 -26.39
CA ASN A 110 -8.13 -21.86 -26.59
C ASN A 110 -9.19 -22.79 -25.98
N LEU A 111 -9.64 -22.49 -24.76
CA LEU A 111 -10.70 -23.26 -24.11
C LEU A 111 -12.00 -23.21 -24.93
N GLU A 112 -12.36 -22.05 -25.47
CA GLU A 112 -13.55 -21.90 -26.31
C GLU A 112 -13.48 -22.80 -27.56
N LYS A 113 -12.35 -22.83 -28.26
CA LYS A 113 -12.16 -23.70 -29.42
C LYS A 113 -12.28 -25.18 -29.09
N GLU A 114 -11.67 -25.62 -27.98
CA GLU A 114 -11.76 -27.02 -27.53
C GLU A 114 -13.20 -27.40 -27.14
N LEU A 115 -13.94 -26.47 -26.54
CA LEU A 115 -15.35 -26.67 -26.19
C LEU A 115 -16.26 -26.73 -27.43
N GLN A 116 -15.96 -25.98 -28.49
CA GLN A 116 -16.71 -26.06 -29.75
C GLN A 116 -16.59 -27.44 -30.41
N HIS A 117 -15.45 -28.12 -30.24
CA HIS A 117 -15.21 -29.48 -30.74
C HIS A 117 -15.46 -30.57 -29.69
N ARG A 118 -16.19 -30.25 -28.62
CA ARG A 118 -16.51 -31.20 -27.57
C ARG A 118 -17.28 -32.41 -28.15
N PRO A 119 -16.77 -33.64 -28.00
CA PRO A 119 -17.44 -34.84 -28.50
C PRO A 119 -18.80 -35.04 -27.83
N SER A 120 -19.75 -35.58 -28.59
CA SER A 120 -21.06 -35.91 -28.04
C SER A 120 -20.97 -37.11 -27.08
N PRO A 121 -21.94 -37.30 -26.17
CA PRO A 121 -21.99 -38.48 -25.31
C PRO A 121 -21.97 -39.80 -26.09
N GLU A 122 -22.64 -39.85 -27.25
CA GLU A 122 -22.67 -41.03 -28.13
C GLU A 122 -21.28 -41.38 -28.66
N ASP A 123 -20.48 -40.37 -29.03
CA ASP A 123 -19.10 -40.57 -29.48
C ASP A 123 -18.22 -41.15 -28.36
N LEU A 124 -18.51 -40.81 -27.10
CA LEU A 124 -17.79 -41.35 -25.93
C LEU A 124 -18.19 -42.80 -25.64
N VAL A 125 -19.47 -43.15 -25.80
CA VAL A 125 -19.96 -44.54 -25.69
C VAL A 125 -19.31 -45.41 -26.78
N LYS A 126 -19.27 -44.92 -28.03
CA LYS A 126 -18.61 -45.63 -29.13
C LYS A 126 -17.12 -45.85 -28.91
N LYS A 127 -16.46 -44.93 -28.19
CA LYS A 127 -15.05 -45.04 -27.80
C LYS A 127 -14.82 -45.91 -26.55
N GLY A 128 -15.89 -46.44 -25.94
CA GLY A 128 -15.83 -47.26 -24.73
C GLY A 128 -15.44 -46.49 -23.48
N ILE A 129 -15.66 -45.17 -23.46
CA ILE A 129 -15.34 -44.29 -22.32
C ILE A 129 -16.55 -44.14 -21.39
N LEU A 130 -17.76 -44.13 -21.95
CA LEU A 130 -19.03 -43.99 -21.22
C LEU A 130 -19.88 -45.25 -21.45
N GLU A 131 -20.56 -45.75 -20.42
CA GLU A 131 -21.52 -46.83 -20.57
C GLU A 131 -22.83 -46.31 -21.20
N ALA A 132 -23.53 -47.16 -21.96
CA ALA A 132 -24.72 -46.75 -22.74
C ALA A 132 -25.88 -46.21 -21.86
N ASP A 133 -25.94 -46.65 -20.61
CA ASP A 133 -27.00 -46.30 -19.66
C ASP A 133 -26.61 -45.13 -18.73
N GLU A 134 -25.35 -44.68 -18.78
CA GLU A 134 -24.80 -43.66 -17.90
C GLU A 134 -25.04 -42.27 -18.48
N ASN A 135 -25.90 -41.47 -17.84
CA ASN A 135 -26.12 -40.08 -18.23
C ASN A 135 -25.29 -39.13 -17.35
N PRO A 136 -24.17 -38.57 -17.86
CA PRO A 136 -23.28 -37.71 -17.08
C PRO A 136 -23.89 -36.34 -16.72
N LEU A 137 -25.09 -36.01 -17.19
CA LEU A 137 -25.82 -34.78 -16.90
C LEU A 137 -26.95 -34.97 -15.88
N LYS A 138 -27.25 -36.21 -15.46
CA LYS A 138 -28.17 -36.44 -14.33
C LYS A 138 -27.39 -36.17 -13.04
N GLU A 139 -27.73 -35.08 -12.35
CA GLU A 139 -27.28 -34.88 -10.97
C GLU A 139 -27.71 -36.09 -10.12
N SER A 140 -26.76 -36.62 -9.36
CA SER A 140 -26.97 -37.65 -8.34
C SER A 140 -27.74 -37.11 -7.14
#